data_AF-A0A2V8ZIJ8-F1
#
_entry.id   AF-A0A2V8ZIJ8-F1
#
_cell.length_a   1.000
_cell.length_b   1.000
_cell.length_c   1.000
_cell.angle_alpha   90.00
_cell.angle_beta   90.00
_cell.angle_gamma   90.00
#
_symmetry.space_group_name_H-M   'P 1'
#
loop_
_entity.id
_entity.type
_entity.pdbx_description
1 polymer ?
#
loop_
_entity_poly.entity_id
_entity_poly.type
_entity_poly.pdbx_seq_one_letter_code
_entity_poly.pdbx_strand_id
1 'polypeptide(L)'
;MSNTPCTRKASVSNETAPAPEGSSTSNFALLIFRLACALPVLYHGSGILFGAFGGPGPRGFAAYLHLPMMDGYLVGLAQFAGGLAILLGAFERVGSVCVIIVMIGAIYRVHLPHGFDIGKGGIEFALTVLLLALGLLFTGPSSYSLGRIFPGPLKKL
;
A
#
# COMPACT_ATOMS: atom_id res chain seq x y z
N MET A 1 -21.18 -72.92 3.65
CA MET A 1 -19.82 -72.53 3.23
C MET A 1 -19.93 -71.54 2.09
N SER A 2 -19.64 -70.25 2.32
CA SER A 2 -18.92 -69.36 1.40
C SER A 2 -18.92 -67.95 2.00
N ASN A 3 -17.72 -67.39 2.12
CA ASN A 3 -17.37 -66.23 2.93
C ASN A 3 -17.83 -64.89 2.35
N THR A 4 -18.07 -63.92 3.24
CA THR A 4 -18.09 -62.48 2.94
C THR A 4 -16.72 -62.01 2.45
N PRO A 5 -16.66 -60.90 1.68
CA PRO A 5 -16.00 -59.74 2.29
C PRO A 5 -16.69 -58.39 2.06
N CYS A 6 -16.63 -57.62 3.14
CA CYS A 6 -16.90 -56.19 3.27
C CYS A 6 -16.21 -55.36 2.16
N THR A 7 -16.96 -54.51 1.45
CA THR A 7 -16.37 -53.43 0.65
C THR A 7 -16.85 -52.08 1.17
N ARG A 8 -16.07 -51.56 2.12
CA ARG A 8 -16.05 -50.16 2.55
C ARG A 8 -15.50 -49.32 1.39
N LYS A 9 -16.37 -48.70 0.58
CA LYS A 9 -15.93 -47.60 -0.29
C LYS A 9 -15.79 -46.34 0.56
N ALA A 10 -14.55 -45.92 0.69
CA ALA A 10 -14.10 -44.76 1.44
C ALA A 10 -14.80 -43.48 0.96
N SER A 11 -15.07 -42.61 1.94
CA SER A 11 -15.39 -41.20 1.74
C SER A 11 -14.33 -40.55 0.85
N VAL A 12 -14.75 -40.02 -0.29
CA VAL A 12 -13.99 -39.03 -1.03
C VAL A 12 -13.98 -37.77 -0.16
N SER A 13 -12.98 -37.64 0.71
CA SER A 13 -12.66 -36.37 1.35
C SER A 13 -12.18 -35.45 0.24
N ASN A 14 -13.04 -34.50 -0.10
CA ASN A 14 -12.71 -33.37 -0.94
C ASN A 14 -11.62 -32.56 -0.21
N GLU A 15 -10.35 -32.91 -0.42
CA GLU A 15 -9.23 -32.07 0.00
C GLU A 15 -9.28 -30.80 -0.84
N THR A 16 -9.96 -29.78 -0.32
CA THR A 16 -9.73 -28.40 -0.70
C THR A 16 -8.26 -28.12 -0.49
N ALA A 17 -7.48 -28.24 -1.57
CA ALA A 17 -6.09 -27.81 -1.61
C ALA A 17 -6.04 -26.36 -1.08
N PRO A 18 -5.28 -26.08 -0.01
CA PRO A 18 -5.08 -24.70 0.41
C PRO A 18 -4.43 -23.93 -0.75
N ALA A 19 -4.96 -22.74 -1.04
CA ALA A 19 -4.41 -21.85 -2.06
C ALA A 19 -2.89 -21.66 -1.86
N PRO A 20 -2.10 -21.49 -2.93
CA PRO A 20 -0.64 -21.47 -2.82
C PRO A 20 -0.20 -20.29 -1.95
N GLU A 21 0.18 -20.55 -0.70
CA GLU A 21 0.86 -19.56 0.13
C GLU A 21 2.22 -19.27 -0.52
N GLY A 22 2.46 -18.01 -0.90
CA GLY A 22 3.74 -17.61 -1.50
C GLY A 22 4.92 -17.98 -0.60
N SER A 23 6.06 -18.32 -1.20
CA SER A 23 7.29 -18.68 -0.46
C SER A 23 7.64 -17.64 0.61
N SER A 24 8.24 -18.06 1.72
CA SER A 24 8.68 -17.15 2.80
C SER A 24 9.54 -16.00 2.27
N THR A 25 10.40 -16.27 1.28
CA THR A 25 11.21 -15.28 0.56
C THR A 25 10.35 -14.25 -0.17
N SER A 26 9.31 -14.67 -0.89
CA SER A 26 8.38 -13.76 -1.59
C SER A 26 7.65 -12.85 -0.61
N ASN A 27 7.22 -13.40 0.54
CA ASN A 27 6.54 -12.61 1.56
C ASN A 27 7.47 -11.56 2.20
N PHE A 28 8.74 -11.91 2.41
CA PHE A 28 9.75 -11.00 2.96
C PHE A 28 10.10 -9.87 1.97
N ALA A 29 10.22 -10.19 0.68
CA ALA A 29 10.43 -9.17 -0.37
C ALA A 29 9.28 -8.14 -0.41
N LEU A 30 8.03 -8.61 -0.31
CA LEU A 30 6.86 -7.72 -0.26
C LEU A 30 6.87 -6.84 1.00
N LEU A 31 7.32 -7.36 2.15
CA LEU A 31 7.47 -6.56 3.36
C LEU A 31 8.48 -5.41 3.17
N ILE A 32 9.61 -5.68 2.52
CA ILE A 32 10.61 -4.66 2.21
C ILE A 32 10.02 -3.60 1.28
N PHE A 33 9.28 -3.99 0.23
CA PHE A 33 8.64 -3.03 -0.67
C PHE A 33 7.59 -2.17 0.02
N ARG A 34 6.83 -2.74 0.97
CA ARG A 34 5.91 -1.95 1.81
C ARG A 34 6.64 -0.93 2.64
N LEU A 35 7.72 -1.31 3.31
CA LEU A 35 8.51 -0.38 4.11
C LEU A 35 9.10 0.74 3.24
N ALA A 36 9.68 0.37 2.10
CA ALA A 36 10.24 1.32 1.14
C ALA A 36 9.19 2.31 0.60
N CYS A 37 7.97 1.85 0.34
CA CYS A 37 6.88 2.71 -0.13
C CYS A 37 6.27 3.53 1.01
N ALA A 38 5.99 2.92 2.16
CA ALA A 38 5.19 3.53 3.21
C ALA A 38 5.96 4.55 4.05
N LEU A 39 7.23 4.30 4.37
CA LEU A 39 7.98 5.19 5.28
C LEU A 39 8.11 6.61 4.74
N PRO A 40 8.49 6.85 3.47
CA PRO A 40 8.58 8.22 2.97
C PRO A 40 7.21 8.90 2.88
N VAL A 41 6.20 8.15 2.46
CA VAL A 41 4.83 8.65 2.30
C VAL A 41 4.23 9.00 3.66
N LEU A 42 4.51 8.23 4.72
CA LEU A 42 4.15 8.55 6.09
C LEU A 42 4.88 9.78 6.60
N TYR A 43 6.18 9.90 6.32
CA TYR A 43 6.96 11.07 6.68
C TYR A 43 6.37 12.35 6.04
N HIS A 44 6.22 12.38 4.71
CA HIS A 44 5.65 13.53 4.01
C HIS A 44 4.19 13.77 4.39
N GLY A 45 3.38 12.71 4.50
CA GLY A 45 1.98 12.79 4.90
C GLY A 45 1.81 13.36 6.29
N SER A 46 2.68 12.99 7.25
CA SER A 46 2.66 13.57 8.59
C SER A 46 3.07 15.06 8.61
N GLY A 47 4.00 15.45 7.74
CA GLY A 47 4.39 16.85 7.56
C GLY A 47 3.27 17.71 6.95
N ILE A 48 2.51 17.15 6.00
CA ILE A 48 1.36 17.83 5.39
C ILE A 48 0.15 17.82 6.34
N LEU A 49 -0.17 16.71 7.00
CA LEU A 49 -1.39 16.56 7.77
C LEU A 49 -1.30 17.21 9.16
N PHE A 50 -0.16 17.06 9.84
CA PHE A 50 0.04 17.49 11.22
C PHE A 50 1.07 18.61 11.38
N GLY A 51 1.78 18.99 10.31
CA GLY A 51 2.95 19.88 10.43
C GLY A 51 4.13 19.21 11.16
N ALA A 52 4.16 17.86 11.20
CA ALA A 52 5.21 17.12 11.88
C ALA A 52 6.57 17.34 11.21
N PHE A 53 7.66 17.18 11.97
CA PHE A 53 9.04 17.31 11.48
C PHE A 53 9.36 18.66 10.82
N GLY A 54 8.66 19.73 11.21
CA GLY A 54 8.78 21.05 10.59
C GLY A 54 8.07 21.16 9.24
N GLY A 55 7.16 20.24 8.93
CA GLY A 55 6.36 20.26 7.72
C GLY A 55 5.38 21.44 7.67
N PRO A 56 4.86 21.76 6.46
CA PRO A 56 4.06 22.97 6.24
C PRO A 56 2.67 22.94 6.87
N GLY A 57 2.21 21.76 7.31
CA GLY A 57 0.83 21.53 7.70
C GLY A 57 -0.17 21.74 6.53
N PRO A 58 -1.48 21.53 6.78
CA PRO A 58 -2.47 21.51 5.70
C PRO A 58 -2.61 22.88 5.04
N ARG A 59 -2.59 23.94 5.86
CA ARG A 59 -2.71 25.32 5.40
C ARG A 59 -1.49 25.77 4.59
N GLY A 60 -0.28 25.44 5.05
CA GLY A 60 0.95 25.82 4.36
C GLY A 60 1.10 25.10 3.03
N PHE A 61 0.77 23.80 3.00
CA PHE A 61 0.79 23.02 1.77
C PHE A 61 -0.22 23.54 0.74
N ALA A 62 -1.46 23.80 1.17
CA ALA A 62 -2.49 24.35 0.29
C ALA A 62 -2.08 25.73 -0.25
N ALA A 63 -1.54 26.60 0.60
CA ALA A 63 -1.04 27.91 0.19
C ALA A 63 0.11 27.80 -0.84
N TYR A 64 1.05 26.89 -0.64
CA TYR A 64 2.17 26.65 -1.56
C TYR A 64 1.70 26.27 -2.97
N LEU A 65 0.62 25.49 -3.08
CA LEU A 65 0.06 25.06 -4.37
C LEU A 65 -1.06 25.97 -4.91
N HIS A 66 -1.36 27.07 -4.21
CA HIS A 66 -2.51 27.95 -4.47
C HIS A 66 -3.84 27.17 -4.54
N LEU A 67 -4.03 26.23 -3.61
CA LEU A 67 -5.23 25.39 -3.49
C LEU A 67 -6.06 25.78 -2.27
N PRO A 68 -7.36 25.42 -2.24
CA PRO A 68 -8.18 25.47 -1.04
C PRO A 68 -7.55 24.68 0.12
N MET A 69 -7.76 25.16 1.35
CA MET A 69 -7.24 24.49 2.56
C MET A 69 -7.71 23.03 2.69
N MET A 70 -8.90 22.72 2.18
CA MET A 70 -9.45 21.36 2.19
C MET A 70 -8.57 20.38 1.41
N ASP A 71 -7.96 20.81 0.31
CA ASP A 71 -7.08 19.95 -0.49
C ASP A 71 -5.82 19.58 0.28
N GLY A 72 -5.30 20.48 1.11
CA GLY A 72 -4.17 20.18 2.01
C GLY A 72 -4.50 19.07 3.01
N TYR A 73 -5.71 19.07 3.57
CA TYR A 73 -6.17 17.97 4.44
C TYR A 73 -6.38 16.68 3.66
N LEU A 74 -7.00 16.74 2.48
CA LEU A 74 -7.24 15.57 1.65
C LEU A 74 -5.94 14.89 1.22
N VAL A 75 -4.96 15.68 0.73
CA VAL A 75 -3.64 15.18 0.34
C VAL A 75 -2.90 14.62 1.54
N GLY A 76 -2.83 15.37 2.65
CA GLY A 76 -2.17 14.92 3.88
C GLY A 76 -2.78 13.62 4.42
N LEU A 77 -4.10 13.52 4.45
CA LEU A 77 -4.81 12.34 4.91
C LEU A 77 -4.63 11.15 3.97
N ALA A 78 -4.75 11.35 2.65
CA ALA A 78 -4.54 10.29 1.67
C ALA A 78 -3.12 9.74 1.74
N GLN A 79 -2.12 10.61 1.91
CA GLN A 79 -0.72 10.24 2.01
C GLN A 79 -0.43 9.52 3.35
N PHE A 80 -0.85 10.10 4.47
CA PHE A 80 -0.62 9.50 5.80
C PHE A 80 -1.41 8.20 6.02
N ALA A 81 -2.73 8.23 5.83
CA ALA A 81 -3.57 7.05 6.03
C ALA A 81 -3.31 5.97 4.97
N GLY A 82 -3.04 6.36 3.73
CA GLY A 82 -2.65 5.42 2.67
C GLY A 82 -1.31 4.75 2.95
N GLY A 83 -0.31 5.51 3.39
CA GLY A 83 0.97 4.97 3.85
C GLY A 83 0.81 4.02 5.04
N LEU A 84 -0.07 4.35 6.00
CA LEU A 84 -0.34 3.49 7.15
C LEU A 84 -1.04 2.18 6.75
N ALA A 85 -2.00 2.26 5.82
CA ALA A 85 -2.67 1.08 5.26
C ALA A 85 -1.67 0.15 4.55
N ILE A 86 -0.79 0.70 3.72
CA ILE A 86 0.29 -0.07 3.07
C ILE A 86 1.23 -0.69 4.11
N LEU A 87 1.66 0.07 5.13
CA LEU A 87 2.59 -0.39 6.15
C LEU A 87 2.03 -1.56 6.97
N LEU A 88 0.79 -1.44 7.42
CA LEU A 88 0.11 -2.49 8.19
C LEU A 88 -0.28 -3.69 7.29
N GLY A 89 -0.28 -3.49 5.97
CA GLY A 89 -0.76 -4.44 4.97
C GLY A 89 -2.29 -4.61 5.00
N ALA A 90 -3.02 -3.81 5.77
CA ALA A 90 -4.48 -3.83 5.85
C ALA A 90 -5.04 -2.71 4.97
N PHE A 91 -6.00 -3.01 4.09
CA PHE A 91 -6.47 -2.05 3.08
C PHE A 91 -5.37 -1.58 2.12
N GLU A 92 -4.42 -2.46 1.82
CA GLU A 92 -3.23 -2.13 1.02
C GLU A 92 -3.59 -1.65 -0.39
N ARG A 93 -4.61 -2.22 -1.04
CA ARG A 93 -5.01 -1.78 -2.37
C ARG A 93 -5.59 -0.37 -2.33
N VAL A 94 -6.42 -0.10 -1.32
CA VAL A 94 -6.99 1.24 -1.12
C VAL A 94 -5.88 2.24 -0.81
N GLY A 95 -4.96 1.88 0.08
CA GLY A 95 -3.78 2.69 0.41
C GLY A 95 -2.92 2.98 -0.82
N SER A 96 -2.61 1.95 -1.61
CA SER A 96 -1.83 2.10 -2.85
C SER A 96 -2.51 3.01 -3.86
N VAL A 97 -3.84 2.91 -4.05
CA VAL A 97 -4.57 3.82 -4.94
C VAL A 97 -4.48 5.27 -4.45
N CYS A 98 -4.67 5.51 -3.16
CA CYS A 98 -4.52 6.85 -2.57
C CYS A 98 -3.12 7.42 -2.82
N VAL A 99 -2.07 6.62 -2.57
CA VAL A 99 -0.69 7.03 -2.81
C VAL A 99 -0.42 7.29 -4.28
N ILE A 100 -0.90 6.43 -5.20
CA ILE A 100 -0.77 6.61 -6.65
C ILE A 100 -1.34 7.96 -7.09
N ILE A 101 -2.58 8.27 -6.68
CA ILE A 101 -3.24 9.53 -7.06
C ILE A 101 -2.43 10.73 -6.55
N VAL A 102 -1.98 10.67 -5.30
CA VAL A 102 -1.19 11.75 -4.70
C VAL A 102 0.17 11.91 -5.38
N MET A 103 0.87 10.81 -5.72
CA MET A 103 2.16 10.87 -6.41
C MET A 103 2.02 11.42 -7.83
N ILE A 104 0.96 11.06 -8.55
CA ILE A 104 0.66 11.65 -9.86
C ILE A 104 0.50 13.18 -9.73
N GLY A 105 -0.30 13.65 -8.77
CA GLY A 105 -0.48 15.07 -8.51
C GLY A 105 0.83 15.77 -8.12
N ALA A 106 1.63 15.16 -7.25
CA ALA A 106 2.92 15.68 -6.82
C ALA A 106 3.92 15.78 -7.98
N ILE A 107 3.97 14.77 -8.85
CA ILE A 107 4.81 14.80 -10.05
C ILE A 107 4.43 16.00 -10.90
N TYR A 108 3.16 16.14 -11.31
CA TYR A 108 2.75 17.21 -12.22
C TYR A 108 2.86 18.62 -11.63
N ARG A 109 2.58 18.78 -10.34
CA ARG A 109 2.46 20.11 -9.71
C ARG A 109 3.74 20.58 -9.04
N VAL A 110 4.54 19.66 -8.50
CA VAL A 110 5.71 20.00 -7.67
C VAL A 110 7.01 19.64 -8.37
N HIS A 111 7.13 18.42 -8.89
CA HIS A 111 8.43 17.89 -9.27
C HIS A 111 8.77 18.04 -10.77
N LEU A 112 7.77 17.98 -11.65
CA LEU A 112 7.97 18.02 -13.11
C LEU A 112 8.74 19.27 -13.59
N PRO A 113 8.50 20.49 -13.06
CA PRO A 113 9.28 21.67 -13.45
C PRO A 113 10.78 21.59 -13.14
N HIS A 114 11.17 20.73 -12.18
CA HIS A 114 12.55 20.58 -11.71
C HIS A 114 13.34 19.50 -12.47
N GLY A 115 12.72 18.82 -13.45
CA GLY A 115 13.34 17.74 -14.20
C GLY A 115 13.42 16.43 -13.41
N PHE A 116 14.43 15.59 -13.69
CA PHE A 116 14.55 14.26 -13.08
C PHE A 116 15.27 14.28 -11.72
N ASP A 117 16.35 15.05 -11.62
CA ASP A 117 17.32 15.04 -10.51
C ASP A 117 16.70 15.39 -9.15
N ILE A 118 16.72 14.44 -8.21
CA ILE A 118 16.20 14.63 -6.84
C ILE A 118 16.91 15.78 -6.09
N GLY A 119 18.19 16.05 -6.37
CA GLY A 119 18.95 17.13 -5.75
C GLY A 119 18.43 18.52 -6.09
N LYS A 120 17.64 18.63 -7.18
CA LYS A 120 16.95 19.85 -7.61
C LYS A 120 15.46 19.85 -7.27
N GLY A 121 14.99 18.81 -6.55
CA GLY A 121 13.56 18.60 -6.31
C GLY A 121 12.83 17.95 -7.49
N GLY A 122 13.54 17.22 -8.35
CA GLY A 122 13.00 16.53 -9.54
C GLY A 122 12.11 15.31 -9.25
N ILE A 123 11.66 14.66 -10.32
CA ILE A 123 10.63 13.61 -10.28
C ILE A 123 11.13 12.23 -9.82
N GLU A 124 12.44 11.99 -9.78
CA GLU A 124 13.03 10.65 -9.54
C GLU A 124 12.42 9.92 -8.34
N PHE A 125 12.31 10.60 -7.20
CA PHE A 125 11.78 10.01 -5.98
C PHE A 125 10.27 9.77 -6.05
N ALA A 126 9.51 10.76 -6.49
CA ALA A 126 8.06 10.66 -6.62
C ALA A 126 7.66 9.56 -7.61
N LEU A 127 8.41 9.41 -8.71
CA LEU A 127 8.23 8.33 -9.68
C LEU A 127 8.55 6.97 -9.07
N THR A 128 9.62 6.86 -8.28
CA THR A 128 10.00 5.61 -7.61
C THR A 128 8.90 5.15 -6.66
N VAL A 129 8.37 6.06 -5.83
CA VAL A 129 7.25 5.76 -4.92
C VAL A 129 5.99 5.39 -5.69
N LEU A 130 5.68 6.08 -6.79
CA LEU A 130 4.55 5.74 -7.67
C LEU A 130 4.64 4.30 -8.21
N LEU A 131 5.82 3.90 -8.70
CA LEU A 131 6.04 2.56 -9.24
C LEU A 131 5.97 1.48 -8.15
N LEU A 132 6.49 1.76 -6.94
CA LEU A 132 6.32 0.88 -5.78
C LEU A 132 4.84 0.70 -5.43
N ALA A 133 4.09 1.79 -5.35
CA ALA A 133 2.66 1.74 -5.04
C ALA A 133 1.86 0.97 -6.11
N LEU A 134 2.21 1.12 -7.40
CA LEU A 134 1.64 0.31 -8.48
C LEU A 134 1.97 -1.18 -8.31
N GLY A 135 3.22 -1.52 -8.02
CA GLY A 135 3.62 -2.90 -7.76
C GLY A 135 2.85 -3.53 -6.59
N LEU A 136 2.69 -2.79 -5.49
CA LEU A 136 1.92 -3.24 -4.32
C LEU A 136 0.42 -3.37 -4.62
N LEU A 137 -0.14 -2.49 -5.45
CA LEU A 137 -1.54 -2.58 -5.89
C LEU A 137 -1.82 -3.90 -6.63
N PHE A 138 -0.91 -4.35 -7.49
CA PHE A 138 -1.09 -5.57 -8.29
C PHE A 138 -0.71 -6.85 -7.53
N THR A 139 0.26 -6.78 -6.62
CA THR A 139 0.71 -7.96 -5.85
C THR A 139 -0.21 -8.30 -4.68
N GLY A 140 -0.87 -7.31 -4.07
CA GLY A 140 -1.86 -7.52 -3.01
C GLY A 140 -1.27 -7.99 -1.66
N PRO A 141 -2.14 -8.29 -0.67
CA PRO A 141 -1.71 -8.58 0.70
C PRO A 141 -0.90 -9.89 0.83
N SER A 142 0.30 -9.78 1.40
CA SER A 142 1.23 -10.89 1.68
C SER A 142 0.93 -11.57 3.02
N SER A 143 1.56 -12.72 3.28
CA SER A 143 1.37 -13.46 4.53
C SER A 143 1.78 -12.69 5.81
N TYR A 144 2.62 -11.66 5.70
CA TYR A 144 3.02 -10.78 6.80
C TYR A 144 2.09 -9.55 6.98
N SER A 145 0.96 -9.50 6.27
CA SER A 145 -0.06 -8.47 6.46
C SER A 145 -0.90 -8.72 7.73
N LEU A 146 -1.12 -7.68 8.54
CA LEU A 146 -2.08 -7.71 9.65
C LEU A 146 -3.54 -7.78 9.18
N GLY A 147 -3.81 -7.61 7.88
CA GLY A 147 -5.12 -7.79 7.24
C GLY A 147 -5.73 -9.18 7.48
N ARG A 148 -4.93 -10.17 7.89
CA ARG A 148 -5.40 -11.52 8.22
C ARG A 148 -6.36 -11.57 9.43
N ILE A 149 -6.33 -10.54 10.29
CA ILE A 149 -7.20 -10.38 11.47
C ILE A 149 -8.62 -9.91 11.08
N PHE A 150 -8.79 -9.28 9.92
CA PHE A 150 -10.09 -8.73 9.51
C PHE A 150 -11.03 -9.79 8.89
N PRO A 151 -12.37 -9.64 9.02
CA PRO A 151 -13.35 -10.57 8.46
C PRO A 151 -13.24 -10.67 6.92
N GLY A 152 -13.61 -11.85 6.39
CA GLY A 152 -13.40 -12.29 5.00
C GLY A 152 -13.39 -11.24 3.88
N PRO A 153 -14.44 -10.41 3.70
CA PRO A 153 -14.49 -9.45 2.59
C PRO A 153 -13.40 -8.37 2.65
N LEU A 154 -12.90 -8.02 3.85
CA LEU A 154 -11.88 -7.00 4.06
C LEU A 154 -10.45 -7.52 3.84
N LYS A 155 -10.25 -8.84 3.73
CA LYS A 155 -8.93 -9.45 3.49
C LYS A 155 -8.38 -9.20 2.08
N LYS A 156 -9.24 -8.82 1.14
CA LYS A 156 -8.89 -8.61 -0.29
C LYS A 156 -8.72 -7.12 -0.64
N LEU A 157 -8.98 -6.23 0.30
CA LEU A 157 -8.84 -4.78 0.16
C LEU A 157 -7.46 -4.36 0.68
#